data_AF-A0A7X1TUV4-F1
#
_entry.id   AF-A0A7X1TUV4-F1
#
_cell.length_a   1.000
_cell.length_b   1.000
_cell.length_c   1.000
_cell.angle_alpha   90.00
_cell.angle_beta   90.00
_cell.angle_gamma   90.00
#
_symmetry.space_group_name_H-M   'P 1'
#
loop_
_entity.id
_entity.type
_entity.pdbx_description
1 polymer ?
#
loop_
_entity_poly.entity_id
_entity_poly.type
_entity_poly.pdbx_seq_one_letter_code
_entity_poly.pdbx_strand_id
1 'polypeptide(L)'
;MKPLRITFLASLVAATAFSLPAGAAMYKWVDEHGTTHYGDSVPPRYASRAAERGKRAAQPAKTEHLKAVQVAPSEEEQERRKAEAKRQLDRQRKDTALLSTYASEKEIELARARELKRNQDTLKMASAGLARSGAREDRKKLDALMAQSQQETDSINAKFDAQLTRYRELTKRPADAARPTAQAQVAAPK
;
A
#
# COMPACT_ATOMS: atom_id res chain seq x y z
N MET A 1 -10.04 -0.24 -59.74
CA MET A 1 -11.09 0.72 -59.34
C MET A 1 -12.07 -0.02 -58.42
N LYS A 2 -12.49 0.59 -57.31
CA LYS A 2 -13.38 0.00 -56.28
C LYS A 2 -14.77 -0.31 -56.86
N PRO A 3 -15.48 -1.29 -56.28
CA PRO A 3 -16.81 -0.98 -55.72
C PRO A 3 -16.92 -1.53 -54.28
N LEU A 4 -17.04 -0.69 -53.24
CA LEU A 4 -18.29 -0.11 -52.72
C LEU A 4 -19.44 -1.12 -52.63
N ARG A 5 -19.66 -1.66 -51.43
CA ARG A 5 -20.91 -2.32 -51.03
C ARG A 5 -21.44 -1.63 -49.78
N ILE A 6 -22.55 -0.93 -49.97
CA ILE A 6 -23.30 -0.19 -48.96
C ILE A 6 -24.24 -1.16 -48.24
N THR A 7 -24.01 -1.25 -46.93
CA THR A 7 -24.90 -1.55 -45.80
C THR A 7 -26.34 -2.02 -46.06
N PHE A 8 -26.75 -3.08 -45.36
CA PHE A 8 -28.07 -3.14 -44.72
C PHE A 8 -27.96 -3.67 -43.28
N LEU A 9 -28.61 -2.93 -42.39
CA LEU A 9 -28.75 -3.09 -40.95
C LEU A 9 -29.34 -4.46 -40.56
N ALA A 10 -28.80 -5.06 -39.51
CA ALA A 10 -29.58 -5.88 -38.58
C ALA A 10 -29.07 -5.64 -37.16
N SER A 11 -29.94 -4.98 -36.41
CA SER A 11 -29.87 -4.62 -35.00
C SER A 11 -29.67 -5.84 -34.09
N LEU A 12 -28.78 -5.73 -33.10
CA LEU A 12 -29.05 -6.28 -31.77
C LEU A 12 -28.32 -5.47 -30.70
N VAL A 13 -29.07 -4.52 -30.14
CA VAL A 13 -28.79 -3.80 -28.91
C VAL A 13 -28.63 -4.81 -27.76
N ALA A 14 -27.40 -5.02 -27.30
CA ALA A 14 -27.15 -5.72 -26.04
C ALA A 14 -27.23 -4.70 -24.90
N ALA A 15 -28.41 -4.65 -24.28
CA ALA A 15 -28.68 -3.89 -23.07
C ALA A 15 -27.72 -4.31 -21.95
N THR A 16 -26.84 -3.40 -21.53
CA THR A 16 -26.10 -3.52 -20.27
C THR A 16 -27.09 -3.37 -19.13
N ALA A 17 -27.49 -4.50 -18.53
CA ALA A 17 -28.34 -4.54 -17.35
C ALA A 17 -27.61 -3.89 -16.16
N PHE A 18 -28.24 -2.85 -15.63
CA PHE A 18 -27.91 -2.18 -14.38
C PHE A 18 -28.05 -3.18 -13.23
N SER A 19 -26.95 -3.51 -12.54
CA SER A 19 -26.99 -4.35 -11.35
C SER A 19 -27.42 -3.47 -10.17
N LEU A 20 -28.65 -3.65 -9.68
CA LEU A 20 -29.11 -3.05 -8.43
C LEU A 20 -28.41 -3.75 -7.25
N PRO A 21 -27.95 -3.03 -6.21
CA PRO A 21 -27.57 -3.67 -4.97
C PRO A 21 -28.82 -4.24 -4.30
N ALA A 22 -28.95 -5.56 -4.29
CA ALA A 22 -29.92 -6.27 -3.48
C ALA A 22 -29.54 -6.10 -2.01
N GLY A 23 -30.14 -5.11 -1.35
CA GLY A 23 -30.09 -4.99 0.11
C GLY A 23 -30.91 -6.11 0.71
N ALA A 24 -30.25 -7.23 1.06
CA ALA A 24 -30.84 -8.26 1.89
C ALA A 24 -31.21 -7.63 3.25
N ALA A 25 -32.50 -7.59 3.56
CA ALA A 25 -32.99 -7.03 4.81
C ALA A 25 -32.68 -8.02 5.95
N MET A 26 -31.48 -7.93 6.52
CA MET A 26 -31.13 -8.73 7.70
C MET A 26 -31.97 -8.29 8.90
N TYR A 27 -32.91 -9.15 9.30
CA TYR A 27 -33.68 -8.95 10.52
C TYR A 27 -32.87 -9.45 11.71
N LYS A 28 -32.76 -8.60 12.74
CA LYS A 28 -32.17 -8.93 14.03
C LYS A 28 -33.27 -9.31 15.00
N TRP A 29 -33.22 -10.52 15.56
CA TRP A 29 -34.10 -10.91 16.66
C TRP A 29 -33.32 -11.57 17.80
N VAL A 30 -33.92 -11.57 18.98
CA VAL A 30 -33.34 -12.13 20.20
C VAL A 30 -34.19 -13.33 20.62
N ASP A 31 -33.54 -14.47 20.87
CA ASP A 31 -34.21 -15.69 21.34
C ASP A 31 -34.48 -15.68 22.86
N GLU A 32 -35.12 -16.74 23.37
CA GLU A 32 -35.47 -16.88 24.79
C GLU A 32 -34.25 -16.94 25.73
N HIS A 33 -33.05 -17.17 25.17
CA HIS A 33 -31.79 -17.21 25.90
C HIS A 33 -31.02 -15.89 25.81
N GLY A 34 -31.59 -14.84 25.21
CA GLY A 34 -30.94 -13.53 25.09
C GLY A 34 -29.89 -13.46 23.98
N THR A 35 -29.79 -14.49 23.13
CA THR A 35 -28.81 -14.54 22.03
C THR A 35 -29.37 -13.83 20.82
N THR A 36 -28.57 -12.92 20.25
CA THR A 36 -28.95 -12.15 19.06
C THR A 36 -28.64 -12.95 17.79
N HIS A 37 -29.67 -13.20 16.99
CA HIS A 37 -29.57 -13.88 15.70
C HIS A 37 -29.81 -12.91 14.55
N TYR A 38 -29.16 -13.19 13.41
CA TYR A 38 -29.24 -12.43 12.16
C TYR A 38 -29.57 -13.41 11.02
N GLY A 39 -30.70 -13.23 10.33
CA GLY A 39 -31.08 -14.11 9.23
C GLY A 39 -32.22 -13.57 8.36
N ASP A 40 -32.32 -14.07 7.13
CA ASP A 40 -33.25 -13.62 6.09
C ASP A 40 -34.63 -14.34 6.14
N SER A 41 -34.87 -15.17 7.17
CA SER A 41 -36.16 -15.87 7.36
C SER A 41 -36.41 -16.18 8.84
N VAL A 42 -37.52 -15.67 9.38
CA VAL A 42 -37.97 -15.90 10.76
C VAL A 42 -38.82 -17.17 10.82
N PRO A 43 -38.50 -18.17 11.67
CA PRO A 43 -39.31 -19.38 11.78
C PRO A 43 -40.75 -19.09 12.24
N PRO A 44 -41.78 -19.78 11.70
CA PRO A 44 -43.19 -19.47 11.93
C PRO A 44 -43.66 -19.55 13.40
N ARG A 45 -42.87 -20.15 14.30
CA ARG A 45 -43.15 -20.15 15.76
C ARG A 45 -42.98 -18.78 16.43
N TYR A 46 -42.32 -17.81 15.80
CA TYR A 46 -42.04 -16.48 16.38
C TYR A 46 -42.72 -15.31 15.66
N ALA A 47 -43.41 -15.55 14.54
CA ALA A 47 -44.05 -14.52 13.72
C ALA A 47 -45.17 -13.75 14.45
N SER A 48 -45.94 -14.44 15.32
CA SER A 48 -47.06 -13.86 16.06
C SER A 48 -46.62 -12.91 17.19
N ARG A 49 -45.51 -13.20 17.89
CA ARG A 49 -44.96 -12.31 18.92
C ARG A 49 -44.23 -11.10 18.35
N ALA A 50 -43.64 -11.22 17.16
CA ALA A 50 -43.01 -10.10 16.46
C ALA A 50 -44.04 -9.05 16.00
N ALA A 51 -45.20 -9.50 15.50
CA ALA A 51 -46.29 -8.62 15.07
C ALA A 51 -46.94 -7.84 16.23
N GLU A 52 -47.14 -8.46 17.40
CA GLU A 52 -47.68 -7.77 18.57
C GLU A 52 -46.70 -6.74 19.16
N ARG A 53 -45.40 -7.04 19.18
CA ARG A 53 -44.39 -6.09 19.69
C ARG A 53 -44.16 -4.92 18.72
N GLY A 54 -44.30 -5.14 17.41
CA GLY A 54 -44.28 -4.07 16.40
C GLY A 54 -45.42 -3.06 16.57
N LYS A 55 -46.63 -3.50 16.94
CA LYS A 55 -47.76 -2.59 17.20
C LYS A 55 -47.60 -1.79 18.50
N ARG A 56 -46.95 -2.35 19.52
CA ARG A 56 -46.72 -1.67 20.80
C ARG A 56 -45.52 -0.71 20.77
N ALA A 57 -44.56 -0.94 19.87
CA ALA A 57 -43.40 -0.06 19.64
C ALA A 57 -43.72 1.20 18.82
N ALA A 58 -44.93 1.34 18.29
CA ALA A 58 -45.39 2.57 17.60
C ALA A 58 -45.80 3.70 18.57
N GLN A 59 -45.60 3.54 19.88
CA GLN A 59 -45.62 4.65 20.82
C GLN A 59 -44.21 5.20 20.97
N PRO A 60 -43.96 6.51 20.77
CA PRO A 60 -42.62 7.07 20.79
C PRO A 60 -42.12 7.11 22.24
N ALA A 61 -41.56 6.00 22.71
CA ALA A 61 -40.70 6.01 23.88
C ALA A 61 -39.47 6.83 23.49
N LYS A 62 -39.44 8.06 24.01
CA LYS A 62 -38.31 8.98 24.11
C LYS A 62 -37.09 8.22 24.60
N THR A 63 -36.38 7.61 23.67
CA THR A 63 -35.17 6.85 23.95
C THR A 63 -34.02 7.70 23.43
N GLU A 64 -33.52 8.56 24.33
CA GLU A 64 -32.19 9.16 24.26
C GLU A 64 -31.11 8.07 24.36
N HIS A 65 -31.20 7.04 23.52
CA HIS A 65 -30.02 6.26 23.19
C HIS A 65 -29.21 7.12 22.25
N LEU A 66 -28.29 7.86 22.87
CA LEU A 66 -26.89 7.95 22.44
C LEU A 66 -26.75 7.44 21.01
N LYS A 67 -27.07 8.31 20.05
CA LYS A 67 -26.47 8.17 18.73
C LYS A 67 -25.00 8.16 19.04
N ALA A 68 -24.38 6.98 19.05
CA ALA A 68 -22.98 6.86 18.75
C ALA A 68 -22.86 7.58 17.41
N VAL A 69 -22.54 8.87 17.48
CA VAL A 69 -22.13 9.65 16.34
C VAL A 69 -20.88 8.89 15.94
N GLN A 70 -21.03 7.95 14.99
CA GLN A 70 -19.95 7.57 14.11
C GLN A 70 -19.61 8.89 13.43
N VAL A 71 -18.72 9.65 14.07
CA VAL A 71 -18.06 10.77 13.45
C VAL A 71 -17.31 10.09 12.31
N ALA A 72 -17.87 10.18 11.10
CA ALA A 72 -17.15 9.78 9.92
C ALA A 72 -15.79 10.48 10.01
N PRO A 73 -14.66 9.75 9.88
CA PRO A 73 -13.35 10.37 10.01
C PRO A 73 -13.32 11.56 9.07
N SER A 74 -12.95 12.72 9.62
CA SER A 74 -12.82 13.96 8.86
C SER A 74 -12.04 13.68 7.58
N GLU A 75 -12.33 14.40 6.49
CA GLU A 75 -11.59 14.26 5.24
C GLU A 75 -10.07 14.34 5.49
N GLU A 76 -9.65 15.21 6.42
CA GLU A 76 -8.26 15.31 6.88
C GLU A 76 -7.72 14.02 7.52
N GLU A 77 -8.50 13.33 8.35
CA GLU A 77 -8.08 12.07 8.96
C GLU A 77 -7.96 10.96 7.91
N GLN A 78 -8.87 10.94 6.94
CA GLN A 78 -8.81 9.97 5.85
C GLN A 78 -7.58 10.21 4.96
N GLU A 79 -7.26 11.46 4.67
CA GLU A 79 -6.05 11.82 3.93
C GLU A 79 -4.76 11.45 4.68
N ARG A 80 -4.70 11.73 5.98
CA ARG A 80 -3.57 11.32 6.83
C ARG A 80 -3.37 9.81 6.82
N ARG A 81 -4.44 9.03 7.03
CA ARG A 81 -4.40 7.55 6.97
C ARG A 81 -3.94 7.04 5.61
N LYS A 82 -4.43 7.62 4.51
CA LYS A 82 -4.00 7.27 3.14
C LYS A 82 -2.51 7.59 2.93
N ALA A 83 -2.05 8.75 3.39
CA ALA A 83 -0.65 9.16 3.28
C ALA A 83 0.28 8.24 4.10
N GLU A 84 -0.13 7.86 5.31
CA GLU A 84 0.60 6.91 6.16
C GLU A 84 0.65 5.51 5.55
N ALA A 85 -0.48 5.01 5.04
CA ALA A 85 -0.53 3.73 4.35
C ALA A 85 0.39 3.73 3.13
N LYS A 86 0.39 4.80 2.32
CA LYS A 86 1.31 4.96 1.19
C LYS A 86 2.77 4.95 1.64
N ARG A 87 3.13 5.71 2.68
CA ARG A 87 4.49 5.73 3.25
C ARG A 87 4.92 4.35 3.73
N GLN A 88 4.01 3.58 4.34
CA GLN A 88 4.29 2.23 4.81
C GLN A 88 4.53 1.26 3.65
N LEU A 89 3.70 1.30 2.60
CA LEU A 89 3.89 0.51 1.40
C LEU A 89 5.22 0.85 0.71
N ASP A 90 5.56 2.13 0.61
CA ASP A 90 6.83 2.57 0.02
C ASP A 90 8.04 2.08 0.83
N ARG A 91 7.94 2.08 2.17
CA ARG A 91 8.98 1.49 3.04
C ARG A 91 9.12 -0.01 2.79
N GLN A 92 8.02 -0.75 2.81
CA GLN A 92 8.03 -2.21 2.58
C GLN A 92 8.61 -2.57 1.21
N ARG A 93 8.26 -1.81 0.17
CA ARG A 93 8.82 -1.99 -1.18
C ARG A 93 10.33 -1.77 -1.19
N LYS A 94 10.81 -0.71 -0.56
CA LYS A 94 12.25 -0.42 -0.45
C LYS A 94 13.00 -1.50 0.34
N ASP A 95 12.42 -1.98 1.44
CA ASP A 95 12.99 -3.05 2.26
C ASP A 95 13.07 -4.37 1.48
N THR A 96 11.98 -4.73 0.80
CA THR A 96 11.93 -5.93 -0.05
C THR A 96 12.97 -5.84 -1.17
N ALA A 97 13.06 -4.69 -1.83
CA ALA A 97 14.06 -4.46 -2.87
C ALA A 97 15.49 -4.54 -2.32
N LEU A 98 15.75 -4.02 -1.11
CA LEU A 98 17.06 -4.09 -0.48
C LEU A 98 17.49 -5.54 -0.21
N LEU A 99 16.59 -6.34 0.38
CA LEU A 99 16.84 -7.75 0.67
C LEU A 99 16.93 -8.61 -0.59
N SER A 100 16.19 -8.26 -1.65
CA SER A 100 16.25 -9.00 -2.91
C SER A 100 17.45 -8.64 -3.78
N THR A 101 17.99 -7.43 -3.63
CA THR A 101 19.15 -6.96 -4.42
C THR A 101 20.47 -7.46 -3.85
N TYR A 102 20.56 -7.60 -2.52
CA TYR A 102 21.81 -7.98 -1.85
C TYR A 102 21.60 -9.23 -1.00
N ALA A 103 22.37 -10.27 -1.28
CA ALA A 103 22.35 -11.53 -0.53
C ALA A 103 23.11 -11.44 0.80
N SER A 104 23.99 -10.44 0.97
CA SER A 104 24.76 -10.24 2.21
C SER A 104 25.21 -8.79 2.40
N GLU A 105 25.61 -8.44 3.63
CA GLU A 105 26.25 -7.14 3.93
C GLU A 105 27.49 -6.89 3.05
N LYS A 106 28.25 -7.94 2.74
CA LYS A 106 29.45 -7.84 1.91
C LYS A 106 29.14 -7.39 0.48
N GLU A 107 27.98 -7.75 -0.06
CA GLU A 107 27.56 -7.30 -1.39
C GLU A 107 27.18 -5.81 -1.41
N ILE A 108 26.61 -5.31 -0.32
CA ILE A 108 26.33 -3.87 -0.14
C ILE A 108 27.64 -3.09 -0.13
N GLU A 109 28.63 -3.54 0.65
CA GLU A 109 29.96 -2.93 0.69
C GLU A 109 30.69 -3.00 -0.66
N LEU A 110 30.58 -4.13 -1.38
CA LEU A 110 31.13 -4.24 -2.72
C LEU A 110 30.45 -3.28 -3.71
N ALA A 111 29.13 -3.11 -3.59
CA ALA A 111 28.40 -2.13 -4.40
C ALA A 111 28.84 -0.69 -4.09
N ARG A 112 29.04 -0.35 -2.81
CA ARG A 112 29.64 0.93 -2.39
C ARG A 112 31.00 1.13 -3.04
N ALA A 113 31.90 0.15 -2.93
CA ALA A 113 33.24 0.23 -3.48
C ALA A 113 33.22 0.45 -5.01
N ARG A 114 32.32 -0.21 -5.73
CA ARG A 114 32.15 0.02 -7.18
C ARG A 114 31.67 1.43 -7.50
N GLU A 115 30.70 1.95 -6.75
CA GLU A 115 30.14 3.29 -6.98
C GLU A 115 31.16 4.39 -6.64
N LEU A 116 31.91 4.23 -5.54
CA LEU A 116 33.05 5.10 -5.20
C LEU A 116 34.13 5.07 -6.26
N LYS A 117 34.52 3.89 -6.74
CA LYS A 117 35.51 3.76 -7.81
C LYS A 117 35.07 4.49 -9.07
N ARG A 118 33.79 4.38 -9.46
CA ARG A 118 33.26 5.11 -10.62
C ARG A 118 33.37 6.63 -10.43
N ASN A 119 33.07 7.14 -9.24
CA ASN A 119 33.24 8.56 -8.91
C ASN A 119 34.70 8.99 -9.08
N GLN A 120 35.62 8.23 -8.48
CA GLN A 120 37.06 8.49 -8.57
C GLN A 120 37.57 8.47 -10.02
N ASP A 121 37.14 7.49 -10.82
CA ASP A 121 37.51 7.41 -12.24
C ASP A 121 36.99 8.64 -13.00
N THR A 122 35.78 9.11 -12.68
CA THR A 122 35.17 10.32 -13.30
C THR A 122 35.95 11.57 -12.92
N LEU A 123 36.26 11.74 -11.63
CA LEU A 123 37.09 12.83 -11.12
C LEU A 123 38.47 12.84 -11.78
N LYS A 124 39.12 11.68 -11.91
CA LYS A 124 40.43 11.55 -12.55
C LYS A 124 40.40 12.00 -14.01
N MET A 125 39.38 11.58 -14.76
CA MET A 125 39.25 11.96 -16.17
C MET A 125 38.98 13.46 -16.33
N ALA A 126 38.09 14.02 -15.51
CA ALA A 126 37.76 15.44 -15.56
C ALA A 126 38.92 16.34 -15.10
N SER A 127 39.60 15.98 -14.00
CA SER A 127 40.76 16.72 -13.48
C SER A 127 41.96 16.69 -14.42
N ALA A 128 42.23 15.57 -15.10
CA ALA A 128 43.31 15.46 -16.07
C ALA A 128 43.14 16.41 -17.26
N GLY A 129 41.90 16.74 -17.63
CA GLY A 129 41.60 17.76 -18.65
C GLY A 129 42.00 19.16 -18.21
N LEU A 130 41.61 19.53 -16.99
CA LEU A 130 41.81 20.86 -16.40
C LEU A 130 43.27 21.12 -15.98
N ALA A 131 43.99 20.09 -15.56
CA ALA A 131 45.38 20.22 -15.12
C ALA A 131 46.34 20.64 -16.25
N ARG A 132 45.98 20.40 -17.52
CA ARG A 132 46.85 20.68 -18.68
C ARG A 132 46.97 22.16 -19.05
N SER A 133 46.01 23.02 -18.68
CA SER A 133 45.99 24.42 -19.14
C SER A 133 46.74 25.39 -18.23
N GLY A 134 46.93 25.05 -16.94
CA GLY A 134 47.63 25.89 -15.95
C GLY A 134 46.95 27.23 -15.61
N ALA A 135 45.83 27.57 -16.24
CA ALA A 135 45.14 28.85 -16.11
C ALA A 135 44.49 29.01 -14.72
N ARG A 136 44.37 30.26 -14.23
CA ARG A 136 43.73 30.55 -12.93
C ARG A 136 42.27 30.06 -12.86
N GLU A 137 41.52 30.20 -13.94
CA GLU A 137 40.13 29.74 -14.00
C GLU A 137 40.03 28.21 -13.95
N ASP A 138 40.97 27.49 -14.56
CA ASP A 138 40.94 26.03 -14.53
C ASP A 138 41.38 25.47 -13.18
N ARG A 139 42.24 26.19 -12.43
CA ARG A 139 42.51 25.89 -11.01
C ARG A 139 41.24 26.02 -10.16
N LYS A 140 40.48 27.10 -10.31
CA LYS A 140 39.19 27.26 -9.61
C LYS A 140 38.20 26.14 -9.95
N LYS A 141 38.11 25.75 -11.24
CA LYS A 141 37.26 24.63 -11.67
C LYS A 141 37.73 23.31 -11.07
N LEU A 142 39.05 23.09 -10.98
CA LEU A 142 39.61 21.89 -10.35
C LEU A 142 39.23 21.82 -8.87
N ASP A 143 39.37 22.92 -8.13
CA ASP A 143 38.99 22.99 -6.72
C ASP A 143 37.49 22.72 -6.53
N ALA A 144 36.64 23.32 -7.37
CA ALA A 144 35.19 23.09 -7.35
C ALA A 144 34.83 21.64 -7.67
N LEU A 145 35.49 21.03 -8.65
CA LEU A 145 35.30 19.64 -9.03
C LEU A 145 35.72 18.68 -7.91
N MET A 146 36.82 18.96 -7.21
CA MET A 146 37.26 18.20 -6.05
C MET A 146 36.23 18.29 -4.91
N ALA A 147 35.73 19.49 -4.62
CA ALA A 147 34.69 19.68 -3.61
C ALA A 147 33.39 18.94 -3.96
N GLN A 148 32.98 18.98 -5.24
CA GLN A 148 31.83 18.24 -5.74
C GLN A 148 32.02 16.72 -5.58
N SER A 149 33.17 16.18 -6.01
CA SER A 149 33.47 14.75 -5.89
C SER A 149 33.52 14.30 -4.42
N GLN A 150 33.99 15.17 -3.51
CA GLN A 150 33.94 14.90 -2.08
C GLN A 150 32.50 14.82 -1.57
N GLN A 151 31.65 15.80 -1.91
CA GLN A 151 30.24 15.77 -1.55
C GLN A 151 29.53 14.53 -2.09
N GLU A 152 29.83 14.14 -3.34
CA GLU A 152 29.28 12.92 -3.93
C GLU A 152 29.79 11.68 -3.19
N THR A 153 31.06 11.61 -2.83
CA THR A 153 31.65 10.53 -2.03
C THR A 153 30.94 10.39 -0.68
N ASP A 154 30.70 11.49 0.02
CA ASP A 154 29.99 11.51 1.29
C ASP A 154 28.54 11.06 1.12
N SER A 155 27.88 11.50 0.05
CA SER A 155 26.51 11.07 -0.27
C SER A 155 26.42 9.57 -0.60
N ILE A 156 27.41 9.02 -1.30
CA ILE A 156 27.51 7.59 -1.61
C ILE A 156 27.68 6.82 -0.31
N ASN A 157 28.63 7.23 0.55
CA ASN A 157 28.87 6.57 1.83
C ASN A 157 27.62 6.60 2.72
N ALA A 158 26.99 7.77 2.89
CA ALA A 158 25.78 7.92 3.70
C ALA A 158 24.62 7.04 3.20
N LYS A 159 24.43 6.95 1.87
CA LYS A 159 23.41 6.08 1.25
C LYS A 159 23.68 4.62 1.59
N PHE A 160 24.91 4.14 1.41
CA PHE A 160 25.25 2.74 1.65
C PHE A 160 25.29 2.40 3.15
N ASP A 161 25.67 3.32 4.03
CA ASP A 161 25.61 3.15 5.48
C ASP A 161 24.17 2.99 5.97
N ALA A 162 23.25 3.78 5.42
CA ALA A 162 21.82 3.63 5.69
C ALA A 162 21.30 2.26 5.20
N GLN A 163 21.73 1.81 4.01
CA GLN A 163 21.37 0.49 3.50
C GLN A 163 21.93 -0.65 4.35
N LEU A 164 23.18 -0.56 4.78
CA LEU A 164 23.83 -1.55 5.64
C LEU A 164 23.12 -1.67 6.99
N THR A 165 22.81 -0.53 7.60
CA THR A 165 22.06 -0.47 8.86
C THR A 165 20.68 -1.07 8.70
N ARG A 166 19.95 -0.68 7.65
CA ARG A 166 18.62 -1.22 7.36
C ARG A 166 18.66 -2.72 7.09
N TYR A 167 19.64 -3.19 6.33
CA TYR A 167 19.81 -4.61 6.03
C TYR A 167 20.05 -5.41 7.31
N ARG A 168 20.89 -4.90 8.23
CA ARG A 168 21.13 -5.51 9.55
C ARG A 168 19.86 -5.57 10.39
N GLU A 169 19.05 -4.52 10.41
CA GLU A 169 17.77 -4.52 11.11
C GLU A 169 16.81 -5.57 10.55
N LEU A 170 16.70 -5.64 9.22
CA LEU A 170 15.79 -6.55 8.53
C LEU A 170 16.22 -8.02 8.65
N THR A 171 17.52 -8.30 8.70
CA THR A 171 18.06 -9.66 8.84
C THR A 171 18.14 -10.14 10.28
N LYS A 172 18.32 -9.24 11.25
CA LYS A 172 18.26 -9.57 12.69
C LYS A 172 16.85 -9.86 13.18
N ARG A 173 15.81 -9.33 12.51
CA ARG A 173 14.41 -9.63 12.82
C ARG A 173 14.14 -11.07 12.35
N PRO A 174 14.06 -12.05 13.27
CA PRO A 174 14.01 -13.45 12.89
C PRO A 174 12.70 -13.75 12.18
N ALA A 175 12.65 -14.93 11.56
CA ALA A 175 11.57 -15.54 10.79
C ALA A 175 10.16 -15.63 11.45
N ASP A 176 9.85 -14.83 12.48
CA ASP A 176 8.52 -14.73 13.11
C ASP A 176 7.45 -14.14 12.18
N ALA A 177 7.85 -13.37 11.16
CA ALA A 177 6.94 -12.89 10.12
C ALA A 177 6.75 -13.88 8.95
N ALA A 178 7.54 -14.97 8.92
CA ALA A 178 7.62 -15.90 7.78
C ALA A 178 6.86 -17.22 8.00
N ARG A 179 6.01 -17.34 9.04
CA ARG A 179 4.97 -18.38 9.05
C ARG A 179 3.78 -17.88 8.23
N PRO A 180 3.56 -18.36 7.00
CA PRO A 180 2.25 -18.20 6.39
C PRO A 180 1.24 -18.88 7.30
N THR A 181 0.12 -18.21 7.56
CA THR A 181 -1.09 -18.73 8.17
C THR A 181 -1.64 -19.88 7.32
N ALA A 182 -1.00 -21.05 7.39
CA ALA A 182 -1.42 -22.30 6.75
C ALA A 182 -2.51 -23.03 7.55
N GLN A 183 -3.27 -22.32 8.38
CA GLN A 183 -4.37 -22.87 9.18
C GLN A 183 -5.62 -22.00 9.04
N ALA A 184 -6.18 -21.94 7.83
CA ALA A 184 -7.55 -21.42 7.63
C ALA A 184 -8.30 -22.09 6.47
N GLN A 185 -7.80 -23.20 5.91
CA GLN A 185 -8.48 -23.96 4.85
C GLN A 185 -8.61 -25.44 5.23
N VAL A 186 -9.31 -25.74 6.33
CA VAL A 186 -9.96 -27.05 6.49
C VAL A 186 -11.23 -26.87 7.33
N ALA A 187 -12.34 -26.48 6.71
CA ALA A 187 -13.68 -26.76 7.21
C ALA A 187 -14.73 -26.35 6.16
N ALA A 188 -14.93 -27.19 5.16
CA ALA A 188 -16.19 -27.22 4.41
C ALA A 188 -16.91 -28.51 4.82
N PRO A 189 -18.09 -28.46 5.47
CA PRO A 189 -18.87 -29.67 5.69
C PRO A 189 -19.63 -30.06 4.41
N LYS A 190 -19.76 -31.38 4.22
CA LYS A 190 -20.62 -32.04 3.23
C LYS A 190 -22.10 -31.84 3.55
#